data_AF-A0A2S8BLG2-F1
#
_entry.id   AF-A0A2S8BLG2-F1
#
_cell.length_a   1.000
_cell.length_b   1.000
_cell.length_c   1.000
_cell.angle_alpha   90.00
_cell.angle_beta   90.00
_cell.angle_gamma   90.00
#
_symmetry.space_group_name_H-M   'P 1'
#
loop_
_entity.id
_entity.type
_entity.pdbx_description
1 polymer ?
#
loop_
_entity_poly.entity_id
_entity_poly.type
_entity_poly.pdbx_seq_one_letter_code
_entity_poly.pdbx_strand_id
1 'polypeptide(L)' 'MRFRDRLTGTRRPDPGVPAAPPEHLRAVLLALNRPGQRWTIRDGAPEGVDLVAEWQIVDANWQENLAKSTCSAPSRF' A
#
# COMPACT_ATOMS: atom_id res chain seq x y z
N MET A 1 22.10 -0.56 6.38
CA MET A 1 21.11 -0.03 5.42
C MET A 1 21.84 0.81 4.37
N ARG A 2 21.58 0.61 3.06
CA ARG A 2 22.20 1.46 2.02
C ARG A 2 21.43 2.79 1.90
N PHE A 3 22.08 3.83 1.38
CA PHE A 3 21.50 5.19 1.23
C PHE A 3 20.16 5.20 0.46
N ARG A 4 20.02 4.37 -0.59
CA ARG A 4 18.80 4.22 -1.37
C ARG A 4 17.63 3.61 -0.58
N ASP A 5 17.90 2.63 0.27
CA ASP A 5 16.87 1.98 1.09
C ASP A 5 16.21 2.98 2.06
N ARG A 6 16.97 4.00 2.50
CA ARG A 6 16.46 5.09 3.35
C ARG A 6 15.52 6.04 2.61
N LEU A 7 15.78 6.28 1.32
CA LEU A 7 14.96 7.16 0.49
C LEU A 7 13.64 6.49 0.08
N THR A 8 13.64 5.17 -0.11
CA THR A 8 12.45 4.40 -0.49
C THR A 8 11.68 3.81 0.70
N GLY A 9 12.14 4.07 1.94
CA GLY A 9 11.57 3.46 3.14
C GLY A 9 11.67 1.92 3.16
N THR A 10 12.54 1.34 2.32
CA THR A 10 12.63 -0.10 2.14
C THR A 10 13.30 -0.72 3.36
N ARG A 11 12.53 -1.47 4.15
CA ARG A 11 13.06 -2.27 5.26
C ARG A 11 13.41 -3.65 4.74
N ARG A 12 14.70 -3.96 4.69
CA ARG A 12 15.18 -5.31 4.34
C ARG A 12 15.19 -6.19 5.60
N PRO A 13 14.94 -7.51 5.47
CA PRO A 13 15.17 -8.45 6.55
C PRO A 13 16.66 -8.51 6.91
N ASP A 14 16.95 -8.97 8.12
CA ASP A 14 18.31 -9.11 8.60
C ASP A 14 19.13 -10.08 7.72
N PRO A 15 20.46 -9.89 7.62
CA PRO A 15 21.31 -10.79 6.85
C PRO A 15 21.17 -12.24 7.33
N GLY A 16 20.95 -13.16 6.39
CA GLY A 16 20.81 -14.59 6.69
C GLY A 16 19.40 -15.06 6.99
N VAL A 17 18.39 -14.18 6.99
CA VAL A 17 16.98 -14.59 7.04
C VAL A 17 16.59 -15.19 5.67
N PRO A 18 16.23 -16.48 5.60
CA PRO A 18 15.81 -17.09 4.34
C PRO A 18 14.48 -16.49 3.87
N ALA A 19 14.31 -16.41 2.54
CA ALA A 19 13.02 -16.01 1.97
C ALA A 19 11.95 -17.04 2.32
N ALA A 20 10.75 -16.55 2.68
CA ALA A 20 9.61 -17.42 2.92
C ALA A 20 9.20 -18.13 1.60
N PRO A 21 8.73 -19.40 1.66
CA PRO A 21 8.17 -20.07 0.50
C PRO A 21 6.99 -19.29 -0.08
N PRO A 22 6.84 -19.21 -1.43
CA PRO A 22 5.75 -18.47 -2.07
C PRO A 22 4.36 -18.87 -1.58
N GLU A 23 4.13 -20.17 -1.39
CA GLU A 23 2.84 -20.68 -0.90
C GLU A 23 2.52 -20.25 0.53
N HIS A 24 3.55 -20.26 1.39
CA HIS A 24 3.41 -19.78 2.76
C HIS A 24 3.10 -18.28 2.79
N LEU A 25 3.81 -17.50 1.96
CA LEU A 25 3.56 -16.07 1.82
C LEU A 25 2.12 -15.80 1.33
N ARG A 26 1.67 -16.54 0.31
CA ARG A 26 0.30 -16.42 -0.22
C ARG A 26 -0.75 -16.69 0.85
N ALA A 27 -0.59 -17.77 1.60
CA ALA A 27 -1.51 -18.13 2.69
C ALA A 27 -1.57 -17.04 3.77
N VAL A 28 -0.41 -16.52 4.19
CA VAL A 28 -0.32 -15.44 5.18
C VAL A 28 -0.97 -14.16 4.68
N LEU A 29 -0.73 -13.78 3.42
CA LEU A 29 -1.31 -12.57 2.82
C LEU A 29 -2.84 -12.66 2.72
N LEU A 30 -3.37 -13.79 2.26
CA LEU A 30 -4.82 -14.01 2.20
C LEU A 30 -5.48 -14.01 3.59
N ALA A 31 -4.74 -14.44 4.63
CA ALA A 31 -5.21 -14.40 6.01
C ALA A 31 -5.21 -12.99 6.64
N LEU A 32 -4.60 -11.98 6.01
CA LEU A 32 -4.63 -10.59 6.50
C LEU A 32 -6.00 -9.92 6.37
N ASN A 33 -6.87 -10.48 5.51
CA ASN A 33 -8.22 -10.00 5.31
C ASN A 33 -9.03 -10.11 6.60
N ARG A 34 -9.46 -8.96 7.12
CA ARG A 34 -10.35 -8.89 8.29
C ARG A 34 -11.49 -7.90 8.04
N PRO A 35 -12.66 -8.13 8.64
CA PRO A 35 -13.77 -7.18 8.53
C PRO A 35 -13.35 -5.79 9.01
N GLY A 36 -13.78 -4.76 8.31
CA GLY A 36 -13.53 -3.35 8.66
C GLY A 36 -12.21 -2.76 8.13
N GLN A 37 -11.41 -3.50 7.37
CA GLN A 37 -10.32 -2.91 6.59
C GLN A 37 -10.87 -2.25 5.31
N ARG A 38 -10.16 -1.22 4.82
CA ARG A 38 -10.46 -0.51 3.57
C ARG A 38 -9.80 -1.16 2.35
N TRP A 39 -9.27 -2.36 2.52
CA TRP A 39 -8.59 -3.11 1.49
C TRP A 39 -8.85 -4.59 1.68
N THR A 40 -8.78 -5.33 0.59
CA THR A 40 -8.88 -6.79 0.59
C THR A 40 -7.82 -7.36 -0.36
N ILE A 41 -7.27 -8.50 -0.01
CA ILE A 41 -6.34 -9.27 -0.83
C ILE A 41 -7.11 -10.47 -1.37
N ARG A 42 -7.22 -10.58 -2.69
CA ARG A 42 -7.87 -11.72 -3.35
C ARG A 42 -6.91 -12.46 -4.25
N ASP A 43 -7.33 -13.66 -4.62
CA ASP A 43 -6.66 -14.44 -5.66
C ASP A 43 -6.65 -13.68 -6.99
N GLY A 44 -5.48 -13.67 -7.64
CA GLY A 44 -5.24 -12.95 -8.88
C GLY A 44 -5.20 -13.83 -10.12
N ALA A 45 -5.49 -15.14 -10.01
CA ALA A 45 -5.52 -16.04 -11.15
C ALA A 45 -6.42 -15.54 -12.32
N PRO A 46 -7.58 -14.88 -12.08
CA PRO A 46 -8.39 -14.31 -13.16
C PRO A 46 -7.65 -13.25 -14.00
N GLU A 47 -6.68 -12.54 -13.41
CA GLU A 47 -5.89 -11.51 -14.06
C GLU A 47 -4.48 -11.97 -14.46
N GLY A 48 -4.14 -13.25 -14.22
CA GLY A 48 -2.81 -13.80 -14.52
C GLY A 48 -1.70 -13.29 -13.58
N VAL A 49 -2.06 -12.89 -12.36
CA VAL A 49 -1.12 -12.47 -11.30
C VAL A 49 -1.30 -13.33 -10.05
N ASP A 50 -0.34 -13.33 -9.13
CA ASP A 50 -0.44 -14.16 -7.93
C ASP A 50 -1.57 -13.71 -6.99
N LEU A 51 -1.64 -12.40 -6.74
CA LEU A 51 -2.59 -11.78 -5.82
C LEU A 51 -2.96 -10.37 -6.30
N VAL A 52 -4.20 -9.96 -6.02
CA VAL A 52 -4.66 -8.59 -6.23
C VAL A 52 -4.98 -7.98 -4.88
N ALA A 53 -4.37 -6.82 -4.60
CA ALA A 53 -4.72 -5.98 -3.46
C ALA A 53 -5.69 -4.89 -3.92
N GLU A 54 -6.96 -5.03 -3.56
CA GLU A 54 -7.97 -4.04 -3.84
C GLU A 54 -8.06 -3.05 -2.70
N TRP A 55 -8.12 -1.76 -3.01
CA TRP A 55 -8.35 -0.69 -2.06
C TRP A 55 -9.70 -0.03 -2.33
N GLN A 56 -10.51 0.12 -1.29
CA GLN A 56 -11.76 0.85 -1.34
C GLN A 56 -11.51 2.30 -0.88
N ILE A 57 -11.71 3.24 -1.81
CA ILE A 57 -11.88 4.65 -1.45
C ILE A 57 -13.31 4.80 -0.96
N VAL A 58 -13.52 4.62 0.35
CA VAL A 58 -14.77 5.02 0.99
C VAL A 58 -14.79 6.53 0.91
N ASP A 59 -15.77 7.12 0.21
CA ASP A 59 -15.99 8.56 0.04
C ASP A 59 -15.41 9.32 1.21
N ALA A 60 -14.18 9.78 1.05
CA ALA A 60 -13.68 10.82 1.91
C ALA A 60 -14.52 12.02 1.48
N ASN A 61 -15.20 12.66 2.42
CA ASN A 61 -16.00 13.87 2.22
C ASN A 61 -15.06 15.01 1.74
N TRP A 62 -14.51 14.86 0.53
CA TRP A 62 -13.30 15.54 0.04
C TRP A 62 -13.54 17.03 -0.15
N GLN A 63 -14.81 17.44 -0.13
CA GLN A 63 -15.25 18.83 -0.14
C GLN A 63 -14.80 19.60 1.11
N GLU A 64 -14.73 18.97 2.29
CA GLU A 64 -14.39 19.70 3.53
C GLU A 64 -12.88 19.95 3.69
N ASN A 65 -12.03 19.10 3.10
CA ASN A 65 -10.57 19.21 3.24
C ASN A 65 -9.91 20.06 2.14
N LEU A 66 -10.48 20.14 0.94
CA LEU A 66 -9.93 20.98 -0.14
C LEU A 66 -10.18 22.49 0.09
N ALA A 67 -11.21 22.87 0.86
CA ALA A 67 -11.51 24.26 1.18
C ALA A 67 -10.42 24.95 2.03
N LYS A 68 -9.50 24.20 2.64
CA LYS A 68 -8.40 24.73 3.48
C LYS A 68 -7.03 24.71 2.83
N SER A 69 -6.90 24.26 1.58
CA SER A 69 -5.61 24.21 0.88
C SER A 69 -5.60 25.05 -0.38
N THR A 70 -6.01 26.32 -0.27
CA THR A 70 -5.68 27.32 -1.28
C THR A 70 -4.20 27.67 -1.15
N CYS A 71 -3.35 27.02 -1.92
CA CYS A 71 -1.97 27.47 -2.12
C CYS A 71 -2.03 28.66 -3.09
N SER A 72 -2.16 29.87 -2.55
CA SER A 72 -2.09 31.10 -3.34
C SER A 72 -0.62 31.37 -3.70
N ALA A 73 -0.28 31.26 -4.98
CA ALA A 73 1.00 31.74 -5.48
C ALA A 73 1.02 33.28 -5.37
N PRO A 74 2.11 33.90 -4.88
CA PRO A 74 2.19 35.36 -4.84
C PRO A 74 2.17 35.91 -6.27
N SER A 75 1.10 36.63 -6.60
CA SER A 75 1.04 37.49 -7.78
C SER A 75 2.17 38.51 -7.68
N ARG A 76 3.18 38.40 -8.54
CA ARG A 76 4.10 39.51 -8.82
C ARG A 76 3.47 40.35 -9.93
N PHE A 77 3.07 41.56 -9.57
CA PHE A 77 3.10 42.72 -10.46
C PHE A 77 4.14 43.70 -9.91
#